data_AF-C4GGH4-F1
#
_entry.id   AF-C4GGH4-F1
#
_cell.length_a   1.000
_cell.length_b   1.000
_cell.length_c   1.000
_cell.angle_alpha   90.00
_cell.angle_beta   90.00
_cell.angle_gamma   90.00
#
_symmetry.space_group_name_H-M   'P 1'
#
loop_
_entity.id
_entity.type
_entity.pdbx_description
1 polymer ?
#
loop_
_entity_poly.entity_id
_entity_poly.type
_entity_poly.pdbx_seq_one_letter_code
_entity_poly.pdbx_strand_id
1 'polypeptide(L)'
;MTELDQYILQIDHLVQQLSPAQSLNLMRKIGSKIRQSNKQRIKANTEPDGNAFTPSKAHANGRKTRRIGVEQTFLYKGTLHRYRTLHDYGNYYIGYDYHTHATFQAHKDKIHLPTGDGRRRQMFRKIHQYKFLKLKAQSHEAAIGFLSGLTGYIAAAHQYGAETRPERTLLGFSESDLQLIQHLIKEHLNPSH
;
A
#
# COMPACT_ATOMS: atom_id res chain seq x y z
N MET A 1 -22.95 -24.02 -47.69
CA MET A 1 -21.61 -23.54 -47.30
C MET A 1 -20.78 -24.77 -46.98
N THR A 2 -19.56 -24.83 -47.52
CA THR A 2 -18.65 -25.94 -47.23
C THR A 2 -18.10 -25.82 -45.81
N GLU A 3 -17.64 -26.92 -45.22
CA GLU A 3 -16.98 -26.93 -43.91
C GLU A 3 -15.76 -25.99 -43.87
N LEU A 4 -15.06 -25.86 -45.01
CA LEU A 4 -13.94 -24.94 -45.18
C LEU A 4 -14.35 -23.47 -45.07
N ASP A 5 -15.50 -23.09 -45.64
CA ASP A 5 -16.01 -21.71 -45.55
C ASP A 5 -16.31 -21.34 -44.09
N GLN A 6 -16.85 -22.29 -43.31
CA GLN A 6 -17.12 -22.09 -41.88
C GLN A 6 -15.81 -21.90 -41.10
N TYR A 7 -14.78 -22.68 -41.42
CA TYR A 7 -13.48 -22.56 -40.77
C TYR A 7 -12.75 -21.25 -41.10
N ILE A 8 -12.80 -20.80 -42.36
CA ILE A 8 -12.22 -19.52 -42.78
C ILE A 8 -12.91 -18.35 -42.06
N LEU A 9 -14.25 -18.35 -42.00
CA LEU A 9 -15.01 -17.34 -41.26
C LEU A 9 -14.65 -17.31 -39.77
N GLN A 10 -14.42 -18.48 -39.17
CA GLN A 10 -13.99 -18.58 -37.77
C GLN A 10 -12.58 -18.01 -37.57
N ILE A 11 -11.64 -18.27 -38.48
CA ILE A 11 -10.29 -17.70 -38.44
C ILE A 11 -10.33 -16.18 -38.61
N ASP A 12 -11.08 -15.66 -39.59
CA ASP A 12 -11.20 -14.23 -39.83
C ASP A 12 -11.73 -13.48 -38.60
N HIS A 13 -12.71 -14.07 -37.92
CA HIS A 13 -13.22 -13.55 -36.65
C HIS A 13 -12.14 -13.49 -35.56
N LEU A 14 -11.36 -14.58 -35.39
CA LEU A 14 -10.24 -14.61 -34.43
C LEU A 14 -9.15 -13.57 -34.77
N VAL A 15 -8.82 -13.41 -36.05
CA VAL A 15 -7.85 -12.42 -36.52
C VAL A 15 -8.32 -10.99 -36.23
N GLN A 16 -9.61 -10.70 -36.44
CA GLN A 16 -10.20 -9.40 -36.11
C GLN A 16 -10.11 -9.10 -34.61
N GLN A 17 -10.41 -10.09 -33.76
CA GLN A 17 -10.31 -9.97 -32.31
C GLN A 17 -8.87 -9.81 -31.81
N LEU A 18 -7.89 -10.37 -32.51
CA LEU A 18 -6.47 -10.24 -32.19
C LEU A 18 -5.80 -9.03 -32.85
N SER A 19 -6.54 -8.23 -33.63
CA SER A 19 -6.00 -7.02 -34.25
C SER A 19 -5.32 -6.08 -33.22
N PRO A 20 -4.30 -5.31 -33.61
CA PRO A 20 -3.56 -4.46 -32.67
C PRO A 20 -4.44 -3.48 -31.88
N ALA A 21 -5.52 -2.98 -32.51
CA ALA A 21 -6.47 -2.09 -31.87
C ALA A 21 -7.34 -2.82 -30.82
N GLN A 22 -7.85 -4.00 -31.15
CA GLN A 22 -8.63 -4.82 -30.22
C GLN A 22 -7.78 -5.30 -29.05
N SER A 23 -6.56 -5.76 -29.31
CA SER A 23 -5.61 -6.16 -28.27
C SER A 23 -5.22 -4.97 -27.37
N LEU A 24 -5.03 -3.77 -27.92
CA LEU A 24 -4.80 -2.57 -27.11
C LEU A 24 -6.01 -2.22 -26.22
N ASN A 25 -7.23 -2.36 -26.72
CA ASN A 25 -8.44 -2.14 -25.94
C ASN A 25 -8.55 -3.15 -24.79
N LEU A 26 -8.28 -4.43 -25.05
CA LEU A 26 -8.21 -5.48 -24.04
C LEU A 26 -7.16 -5.15 -22.97
N MET A 27 -5.92 -4.82 -23.38
CA MET A 27 -4.82 -4.47 -22.47
C MET A 27 -5.16 -3.25 -21.61
N ARG A 28 -5.82 -2.23 -22.16
CA ARG A 28 -6.32 -1.08 -21.38
C ARG A 28 -7.42 -1.49 -20.40
N LYS A 29 -8.35 -2.34 -20.80
CA LYS A 29 -9.45 -2.84 -19.94
C LYS A 29 -8.89 -3.62 -18.76
N ILE A 30 -8.02 -4.62 -19.02
CA ILE A 30 -7.31 -5.40 -18.01
C ILE A 30 -6.50 -4.48 -17.10
N GLY A 31 -5.64 -3.64 -17.69
CA GLY A 31 -4.77 -2.75 -16.93
C GLY A 31 -5.53 -1.79 -16.02
N SER A 32 -6.68 -1.28 -16.48
CA SER A 32 -7.54 -0.40 -15.67
C SER A 32 -8.13 -1.12 -14.47
N LYS A 33 -8.60 -2.36 -14.66
CA LYS A 33 -9.18 -3.20 -13.59
C LYS A 33 -8.14 -3.61 -12.55
N ILE A 34 -6.98 -4.10 -12.98
CA ILE A 34 -5.88 -4.45 -12.07
C ILE A 34 -5.38 -3.23 -11.31
N ARG A 35 -5.30 -2.07 -11.97
CA ARG A 35 -4.92 -0.81 -11.31
C ARG A 35 -5.93 -0.39 -10.25
N GLN A 36 -7.23 -0.57 -10.51
CA GLN A 36 -8.28 -0.33 -9.52
C GLN A 36 -8.15 -1.27 -8.33
N SER A 37 -7.89 -2.56 -8.59
CA SER A 37 -7.68 -3.59 -7.57
C SER A 37 -6.47 -3.28 -6.67
N ASN A 38 -5.30 -2.98 -7.26
CA ASN A 38 -4.11 -2.53 -6.53
C ASN A 38 -4.39 -1.26 -5.71
N LYS A 39 -5.10 -0.27 -6.27
CA LYS A 39 -5.51 0.94 -5.53
C LYS A 39 -6.31 0.60 -4.28
N GLN A 40 -7.28 -0.33 -4.37
CA GLN A 40 -8.12 -0.73 -3.25
C GLN A 40 -7.30 -1.43 -2.17
N ARG A 41 -6.44 -2.38 -2.54
CA ARG A 41 -5.55 -3.09 -1.62
C ARG A 41 -4.57 -2.17 -0.90
N ILE A 42 -3.88 -1.29 -1.64
CA ILE A 42 -2.94 -0.32 -1.04
C ILE A 42 -3.68 0.65 -0.11
N LYS A 43 -4.92 1.05 -0.45
CA LYS A 43 -5.76 1.87 0.44
C LYS A 43 -6.15 1.11 1.71
N ALA A 44 -6.44 -0.18 1.60
CA ALA A 44 -6.80 -1.04 2.73
C ALA A 44 -5.58 -1.49 3.55
N ASN A 45 -4.36 -1.33 3.04
CA ASN A 45 -3.12 -1.94 3.55
C ASN A 45 -3.22 -3.47 3.65
N THR A 46 -3.64 -4.08 2.56
CA THR A 46 -3.74 -5.54 2.41
C THR A 46 -2.88 -6.02 1.24
N GLU A 47 -2.26 -7.16 1.41
CA GLU A 47 -1.51 -7.92 0.41
C GLU A 47 -2.46 -8.53 -0.66
N PRO A 48 -1.95 -8.97 -1.81
CA PRO A 48 -2.74 -9.65 -2.84
C PRO A 48 -3.39 -10.96 -2.39
N ASP A 49 -2.78 -11.66 -1.42
CA ASP A 49 -3.33 -12.87 -0.79
C ASP A 49 -4.42 -12.57 0.26
N GLY A 50 -4.69 -11.28 0.54
CA GLY A 50 -5.67 -10.82 1.52
C GLY A 50 -5.11 -10.56 2.92
N ASN A 51 -3.85 -10.91 3.18
CA ASN A 51 -3.22 -10.65 4.49
C ASN A 51 -3.04 -9.15 4.72
N ALA A 52 -3.05 -8.72 5.99
CA ALA A 52 -2.76 -7.32 6.32
C ALA A 52 -1.26 -7.03 6.12
N PHE A 53 -0.94 -5.83 5.62
CA PHE A 53 0.45 -5.38 5.54
C PHE A 53 1.11 -5.43 6.91
N THR A 54 2.39 -5.82 6.91
CA THR A 54 3.25 -5.72 8.09
C THR A 54 3.14 -4.32 8.70
N PRO A 55 2.77 -4.18 9.99
CA PRO A 55 2.54 -2.86 10.56
C PRO A 55 3.83 -2.06 10.60
N SER A 56 3.76 -0.76 10.26
CA SER A 56 4.88 0.14 10.55
C SER A 56 5.12 0.17 12.05
N LYS A 57 6.40 0.28 12.48
CA LYS A 57 6.71 0.66 13.85
C LYS A 57 5.92 1.93 14.14
N ALA A 58 5.01 1.85 15.11
CA ALA A 58 4.15 2.97 15.43
C ALA A 58 5.02 4.05 16.06
N HIS A 59 5.42 5.05 15.27
CA HIS A 59 5.76 6.32 15.86
C HIS A 59 4.44 6.91 16.31
N ALA A 60 4.10 6.75 17.59
CA ALA A 60 2.98 7.50 18.12
C ALA A 60 3.25 8.98 17.81
N ASN A 61 2.24 9.67 17.31
CA ASN A 61 2.35 11.10 17.05
C ASN A 61 1.78 11.80 18.26
N GLY A 62 2.50 12.80 18.75
CA GLY A 62 2.03 13.60 19.86
C GLY A 62 2.12 15.08 19.57
N ARG A 63 1.36 15.87 20.32
CA ARG A 63 1.49 17.32 20.37
C ARG A 63 2.71 17.61 21.23
N LYS A 64 3.70 18.31 20.67
CA LYS A 64 4.90 18.69 21.41
C LYS A 64 4.53 19.40 22.70
N THR A 65 5.12 18.96 23.81
CA THR A 65 4.97 19.59 25.12
C THR A 65 6.29 19.55 25.87
N ARG A 66 6.51 20.54 26.73
CA ARG A 66 7.64 20.54 27.67
C ARG A 66 7.21 20.22 29.11
N ARG A 67 5.91 20.02 29.32
CA ARG A 67 5.30 19.80 30.64
C ARG A 67 4.46 18.54 30.62
N ILE A 68 4.70 17.69 31.61
CA ILE A 68 3.96 16.46 31.91
C ILE A 68 3.82 16.35 33.43
N GLY A 69 2.74 15.71 33.89
CA GLY A 69 2.49 15.40 35.30
C GLY A 69 2.90 13.98 35.66
N VAL A 70 2.90 13.69 36.97
CA VAL A 70 3.01 12.32 37.51
C VAL A 70 1.82 11.49 37.04
N GLU A 71 2.03 10.19 36.78
CA GLU A 71 1.02 9.26 36.22
C GLU A 71 0.46 9.67 34.85
N GLN A 72 0.94 10.76 34.26
CA GLN A 72 0.51 11.19 32.93
C GLN A 72 1.28 10.42 31.86
N THR A 73 0.54 9.85 30.90
CA THR A 73 1.16 9.19 29.75
C THR A 73 1.73 10.23 28.80
N PHE A 74 2.96 10.01 28.35
CA PHE A 74 3.63 10.86 27.37
C PHE A 74 4.39 10.00 26.35
N LEU A 75 4.66 10.60 25.21
CA LEU A 75 5.46 10.01 24.16
C LEU A 75 6.89 10.52 24.24
N TYR A 76 7.86 9.61 24.20
CA TYR A 76 9.27 9.94 24.09
C TYR A 76 9.92 9.05 23.03
N LYS A 77 10.53 9.66 22.01
CA LYS A 77 11.18 8.96 20.88
C LYS A 77 10.33 7.85 20.20
N GLY A 78 9.00 7.96 20.27
CA GLY A 78 8.06 7.03 19.61
C GLY A 78 7.44 5.97 20.52
N THR A 79 7.91 5.82 21.77
CA THR A 79 7.35 4.91 22.77
C THR A 79 6.54 5.66 23.81
N LEU A 80 5.49 5.03 24.32
CA LEU A 80 4.68 5.57 25.41
C LEU A 80 5.38 5.28 26.73
N HIS A 81 5.51 6.32 27.55
CA HIS A 81 6.07 6.28 28.88
C HIS A 81 5.06 6.85 29.86
N ARG A 82 5.17 6.43 31.12
CA ARG A 82 4.34 6.94 32.20
C ARG A 82 5.16 6.86 33.47
N TYR A 83 5.40 8.00 34.08
CA TYR A 83 6.21 8.09 35.29
C TYR A 83 5.35 7.86 36.52
N ARG A 84 5.73 6.86 37.32
CA ARG A 84 5.23 6.65 38.68
C ARG A 84 5.71 7.76 39.62
N THR A 85 6.99 8.13 39.50
CA THR A 85 7.61 9.25 40.21
C THR A 85 8.18 10.20 39.17
N LEU A 86 8.09 11.52 39.37
CA LEU A 86 8.56 12.51 38.38
C LEU A 86 9.30 13.65 39.07
N HIS A 87 10.55 13.87 38.67
CA HIS A 87 11.41 14.95 39.14
C HIS A 87 11.81 15.84 37.97
N ASP A 88 11.69 17.16 38.16
CA ASP A 88 12.05 18.17 37.18
C ASP A 88 13.49 18.67 37.41
N TYR A 89 14.37 18.44 36.45
CA TYR A 89 15.77 18.89 36.48
C TYR A 89 16.03 19.98 35.41
N GLY A 90 15.03 20.78 35.07
CA GLY A 90 15.13 21.85 34.09
C GLY A 90 14.97 21.35 32.67
N ASN A 91 16.01 20.74 32.09
CA ASN A 91 16.02 20.30 30.68
C ASN A 91 15.45 18.91 30.44
N TYR A 92 15.36 18.09 31.50
CA TYR A 92 14.84 16.74 31.43
C TYR A 92 13.99 16.42 32.68
N TYR A 93 13.10 15.43 32.52
CA TYR A 93 12.43 14.78 33.64
C TYR A 93 13.09 13.44 33.92
N ILE A 94 13.28 13.10 35.20
CA ILE A 94 13.69 11.75 35.63
C ILE A 94 12.62 11.16 36.52
N GLY A 95 12.32 9.87 36.32
CA GLY A 95 11.27 9.20 37.06
C GLY A 95 11.34 7.70 36.96
N TYR A 96 10.73 6.99 37.91
CA TYR A 96 10.50 5.55 37.74
C TYR A 96 9.42 5.36 36.67
N ASP A 97 9.77 4.70 35.57
CA ASP A 97 8.90 4.54 34.41
C ASP A 97 8.27 3.15 34.36
N TYR A 98 6.96 3.10 34.14
CA TYR A 98 6.25 1.83 34.02
C TYR A 98 6.63 1.04 32.77
N HIS A 99 7.10 1.70 31.70
CA HIS A 99 7.47 1.01 30.48
C HIS A 99 8.82 0.30 30.62
N THR A 100 9.87 1.00 31.07
CA THR A 100 11.19 0.40 31.27
C THR A 100 11.35 -0.36 32.59
N HIS A 101 10.39 -0.24 33.52
CA HIS A 101 10.47 -0.78 34.88
C HIS A 101 11.73 -0.31 35.64
N ALA A 102 12.20 0.89 35.32
CA ALA A 102 13.43 1.46 35.87
C ALA A 102 13.34 2.99 35.89
N THR A 103 14.32 3.63 36.50
CA THR A 103 14.52 5.07 36.36
C THR A 103 14.80 5.41 34.90
N PHE A 104 14.00 6.32 34.35
CA PHE A 104 14.10 6.78 32.96
C PHE A 104 14.29 8.30 32.91
N GLN A 105 15.13 8.76 32.00
CA GLN A 105 15.39 10.17 31.75
C GLN A 105 14.79 10.59 30.40
N ALA A 106 13.94 11.61 30.41
CA ALA A 106 13.28 12.15 29.23
C ALA A 106 13.61 13.63 29.05
N HIS A 107 14.35 13.95 28.00
CA HIS A 107 14.64 15.34 27.61
C HIS A 107 13.37 16.08 27.15
N LYS A 108 13.06 17.23 27.74
CA LYS A 108 11.77 17.92 27.57
C LYS A 108 11.49 18.38 26.13
N ASP A 109 12.52 18.63 25.34
CA ASP A 109 12.37 19.02 23.93
C ASP A 109 11.88 17.86 23.04
N LYS A 110 11.97 16.61 23.51
CA LYS A 110 11.53 15.40 22.81
C LYS A 110 10.20 14.84 23.32
N ILE A 111 9.59 15.45 24.34
CA ILE A 111 8.33 14.98 24.93
C ILE A 111 7.15 15.46 24.09
N HIS A 112 6.18 14.57 23.88
CA HIS A 112 4.93 14.91 23.26
C HIS A 112 3.76 14.32 24.06
N LEU A 113 2.63 15.02 24.15
CA LEU A 113 1.37 14.42 24.61
C LEU A 113 0.83 13.55 23.48
N PRO A 114 0.48 12.28 23.72
CA PRO A 114 -0.11 11.44 22.68
C PRO A 114 -1.37 12.11 22.13
N THR A 115 -1.43 12.33 20.80
CA THR A 115 -2.61 12.87 20.13
C THR A 115 -3.19 11.81 19.21
N GLY A 116 -4.43 11.45 19.47
CA GLY A 116 -5.10 10.35 18.79
C GLY A 116 -4.89 9.02 19.50
N ASP A 117 -5.88 8.17 19.31
CA ASP A 117 -6.24 6.98 20.07
C ASP A 117 -5.25 5.79 19.96
N GLY A 118 -3.96 6.05 19.75
CA GLY A 118 -2.95 5.02 19.41
C GLY A 118 -3.22 4.27 18.10
N ARG A 119 -4.31 4.59 17.39
CA ARG A 119 -4.72 3.95 16.13
C ARG A 119 -3.63 4.13 15.08
N ARG A 120 -3.10 3.00 14.62
CA ARG A 120 -2.11 2.93 13.54
C ARG A 120 -2.65 3.68 12.33
N ARG A 121 -1.94 4.73 11.92
CA ARG A 121 -2.29 5.44 10.69
C ARG A 121 -2.14 4.49 9.52
N GLN A 122 -3.11 4.51 8.60
CA GLN A 122 -2.97 3.81 7.34
C GLN A 122 -1.69 4.27 6.65
N MET A 123 -0.87 3.32 6.22
CA MET A 123 0.26 3.56 5.34
C MET A 123 -0.25 3.98 3.97
N PHE A 124 0.62 4.54 3.13
CA PHE A 124 0.32 4.81 1.71
C PHE A 124 -0.94 5.64 1.44
N ARG A 125 -1.25 6.58 2.36
CA ARG A 125 -2.46 7.45 2.31
C ARG A 125 -2.71 8.15 0.99
N LYS A 126 -1.67 8.41 0.21
CA LYS A 126 -1.77 9.14 -1.06
C LYS A 126 -1.30 8.33 -2.25
N ILE A 127 -0.28 7.48 -2.11
CA ILE A 127 0.35 6.83 -3.28
C ILE A 127 -0.61 5.88 -4.02
N HIS A 128 -1.63 5.32 -3.37
CA HIS A 128 -2.66 4.52 -4.05
C HIS A 128 -3.47 5.30 -5.10
N GLN A 129 -3.44 6.64 -5.08
CA GLN A 129 -4.18 7.46 -6.02
C GLN A 129 -3.64 7.29 -7.45
N TYR A 130 -4.54 7.37 -8.42
CA TYR A 130 -4.24 7.25 -9.85
C TYR A 130 -3.19 8.24 -10.38
N LYS A 131 -2.99 9.37 -9.71
CA LYS A 131 -1.91 10.29 -10.08
C LYS A 131 -0.51 9.72 -9.86
N PHE A 132 -0.37 8.72 -8.98
CA PHE A 132 0.89 8.07 -8.62
C PHE A 132 1.00 6.64 -9.16
N LEU A 133 -0.08 5.86 -9.04
CA LEU A 133 -0.18 4.53 -9.63
C LEU A 133 -0.57 4.68 -11.11
N LYS A 134 0.37 4.50 -12.03
CA LYS A 134 0.17 4.73 -13.47
C LYS A 134 -0.11 3.42 -14.20
N LEU A 135 -0.80 3.52 -15.33
CA LEU A 135 -0.99 2.45 -16.31
C LEU A 135 -0.37 2.90 -17.63
N LYS A 136 0.44 2.03 -18.24
CA LYS A 136 0.87 2.11 -19.63
C LYS A 136 0.37 0.85 -20.32
N ALA A 137 -0.28 1.00 -21.47
CA ALA A 137 -0.81 -0.13 -22.23
C ALA A 137 -0.42 0.02 -23.69
N GLN A 138 0.05 -1.07 -24.27
CA GLN A 138 0.33 -1.27 -25.68
C GLN A 138 -0.56 -2.43 -26.19
N SER A 139 -0.45 -2.78 -27.48
CA SER A 139 -1.22 -3.89 -28.05
C SER A 139 -0.87 -5.26 -27.45
N HIS A 140 0.35 -5.44 -26.96
CA HIS A 140 0.87 -6.72 -26.47
C HIS A 140 1.28 -6.70 -24.99
N GLU A 141 1.24 -5.55 -24.33
CA GLU A 141 1.63 -5.41 -22.93
C GLU A 141 0.80 -4.38 -22.19
N ALA A 142 0.64 -4.59 -20.88
CA ALA A 142 0.11 -3.58 -19.96
C ALA A 142 0.96 -3.57 -18.69
N ALA A 143 1.50 -2.40 -18.36
CA ALA A 143 2.32 -2.18 -17.18
C ALA A 143 1.60 -1.25 -16.20
N ILE A 144 1.54 -1.66 -14.93
CA ILE A 144 1.01 -0.85 -13.82
C ILE A 144 2.12 -0.65 -12.81
N GLY A 145 2.34 0.59 -12.39
CA GLY A 145 3.32 0.85 -11.34
C GLY A 145 3.54 2.30 -11.00
N PHE A 146 4.54 2.51 -10.15
CA PHE A 146 4.98 3.82 -9.68
C PHE A 146 6.17 4.29 -10.51
N LEU A 147 5.88 4.92 -11.65
CA LEU A 147 6.85 5.04 -12.74
C LEU A 147 7.94 6.12 -12.56
N SER A 148 7.86 6.99 -11.55
CA SER A 148 8.86 8.05 -11.38
C SER A 148 8.97 8.63 -9.97
N GLY A 149 10.15 9.22 -9.71
CA GLY A 149 10.46 10.04 -8.55
C GLY A 149 10.42 9.29 -7.23
N LEU A 150 10.27 10.08 -6.15
CA LEU A 150 10.24 9.57 -4.77
C LEU A 150 9.16 8.51 -4.53
N THR A 151 8.04 8.59 -5.26
CA THR A 151 6.94 7.60 -5.12
C THR A 151 7.38 6.23 -5.60
N GLY A 152 8.04 6.14 -6.77
CA GLY A 152 8.58 4.90 -7.30
C GLY A 152 9.62 4.29 -6.37
N TYR A 153 10.54 5.12 -5.87
CA TYR A 153 11.56 4.69 -4.92
C TYR A 153 10.96 4.13 -3.62
N ILE A 154 10.02 4.85 -2.99
CA ILE A 154 9.34 4.38 -1.76
C ILE A 154 8.59 3.08 -2.03
N ALA A 155 7.84 3.01 -3.13
CA ALA A 155 7.07 1.82 -3.45
C ALA A 155 7.97 0.61 -3.69
N ALA A 156 9.08 0.76 -4.41
CA ALA A 156 10.05 -0.29 -4.62
C ALA A 156 10.70 -0.76 -3.30
N ALA A 157 11.06 0.19 -2.42
CA ALA A 157 11.63 -0.15 -1.11
C ALA A 157 10.67 -0.99 -0.26
N HIS A 158 9.36 -0.75 -0.36
CA HIS A 158 8.36 -1.58 0.31
C HIS A 158 8.08 -2.89 -0.42
N GLN A 159 8.03 -2.88 -1.76
CA GLN A 159 7.80 -4.08 -2.57
C GLN A 159 8.86 -5.15 -2.33
N TYR A 160 10.13 -4.77 -2.13
CA TYR A 160 11.25 -5.69 -1.97
C TYR A 160 11.83 -5.72 -0.55
N GLY A 161 11.20 -5.05 0.41
CA GLY A 161 11.69 -5.03 1.80
C GLY A 161 13.10 -4.44 1.98
N ALA A 162 13.42 -3.34 1.29
CA ALA A 162 14.75 -2.74 1.33
C ALA A 162 14.98 -1.85 2.57
N GLU A 163 16.26 -1.70 2.95
CA GLU A 163 16.73 -0.91 4.10
C GLU A 163 16.21 -1.45 5.45
N THR A 164 15.48 -0.63 6.21
CA THR A 164 14.88 -0.97 7.51
C THR A 164 13.35 -1.17 7.40
N ARG A 165 12.82 -1.23 6.17
CA ARG A 165 11.38 -1.34 5.90
C ARG A 165 11.01 -2.80 5.69
N PRO A 166 9.93 -3.29 6.32
CA PRO A 166 9.45 -4.64 6.03
C PRO A 166 8.77 -4.66 4.65
N GLU A 167 8.85 -5.84 4.02
CA GLU A 167 8.24 -6.13 2.73
C GLU A 167 6.70 -5.98 2.81
N ARG A 168 6.15 -5.35 1.77
CA ARG A 168 4.72 -5.17 1.52
C ARG A 168 4.49 -5.21 0.01
N THR A 169 3.74 -6.18 -0.48
CA THR A 169 3.47 -6.37 -1.91
C THR A 169 2.43 -5.36 -2.37
N LEU A 170 2.90 -4.18 -2.77
CA LEU A 170 2.06 -3.09 -3.27
C LEU A 170 1.50 -3.39 -4.66
N LEU A 171 2.30 -4.06 -5.48
CA LEU A 171 1.95 -4.47 -6.84
C LEU A 171 1.99 -5.99 -6.91
N GLY A 172 0.89 -6.59 -7.36
CA GLY A 172 0.77 -8.03 -7.53
C GLY A 172 -0.64 -8.39 -7.97
N PHE A 173 -0.87 -9.69 -8.16
CA PHE A 173 -2.17 -10.24 -8.53
C PHE A 173 -2.69 -11.09 -7.38
N SER A 174 -3.92 -10.82 -6.97
CA SER A 174 -4.70 -11.75 -6.15
C SER A 174 -5.26 -12.88 -7.04
N GLU A 175 -5.75 -13.95 -6.43
CA GLU A 175 -6.47 -15.00 -7.17
C GLU A 175 -7.67 -14.41 -7.93
N SER A 176 -8.41 -13.49 -7.30
CA SER A 176 -9.53 -12.79 -7.93
C SER A 176 -9.12 -11.94 -9.13
N ASP A 177 -7.90 -11.39 -9.12
CA ASP A 177 -7.37 -10.63 -10.26
C ASP A 177 -7.04 -11.55 -11.43
N LEU A 178 -6.47 -12.72 -11.15
CA LEU A 178 -6.16 -13.72 -12.18
C LEU A 178 -7.44 -14.25 -12.84
N GLN A 179 -8.47 -14.54 -12.03
CA GLN A 179 -9.80 -14.92 -12.53
C GLN A 179 -10.42 -13.81 -13.38
N LEU A 180 -10.31 -12.55 -12.94
CA LEU A 180 -10.79 -11.39 -13.70
C LEU A 180 -10.07 -11.25 -15.04
N ILE A 181 -8.74 -11.38 -15.06
CA ILE A 181 -7.94 -11.36 -16.29
C ILE A 181 -8.41 -12.46 -17.24
N GLN A 182 -8.53 -13.69 -16.73
CA GLN A 182 -8.98 -14.82 -17.52
C GLN A 182 -10.38 -14.60 -18.10
N HIS A 183 -11.31 -14.08 -17.31
CA HIS A 183 -12.66 -13.75 -17.75
C HIS A 183 -12.64 -12.70 -18.86
N LEU A 184 -11.89 -11.61 -18.70
CA LEU A 184 -11.78 -10.55 -19.71
C LEU A 184 -11.17 -11.05 -21.02
N ILE A 185 -10.20 -11.96 -20.96
CA ILE A 185 -9.62 -12.58 -22.16
C ILE A 185 -10.65 -13.48 -22.85
N LYS A 186 -11.38 -14.31 -22.09
CA LYS A 186 -12.44 -15.17 -22.64
C LYS A 186 -13.56 -14.37 -23.29
N GLU A 187 -14.03 -13.30 -22.63
CA GLU A 187 -15.03 -12.37 -23.16
C GLU A 187 -14.56 -11.73 -24.47
N HIS A 188 -13.27 -11.37 -24.55
CA HIS A 188 -12.70 -10.74 -25.75
C HIS A 188 -12.59 -11.72 -26.94
N LEU A 189 -12.27 -12.98 -26.68
CA LEU A 189 -12.18 -14.02 -27.71
C LEU A 189 -13.55 -14.59 -28.10
N ASN A 190 -14.52 -14.58 -27.20
CA ASN A 190 -15.87 -15.11 -27.43
C ASN A 190 -16.94 -14.16 -26.87
N PRO A 191 -17.24 -13.03 -27.57
CA PRO A 191 -18.19 -12.01 -27.10
C PRO A 191 -19.66 -12.45 -27.16
N SER A 192 -19.96 -13.66 -27.63
CA SER A 192 -21.32 -14.15 -27.94
C SER A 192 -21.89 -15.16 -26.93
N HIS A 193 -21.45 -15.13 -25.67
CA HIS A 193 -22.05 -15.89 -24.56
C HIS A 193 -22.46 -15.00 -23.40
#